data_AF-F6UNT7-F1
#
_entry.id   AF-F6UNT7-F1
#
_cell.length_a   1.000
_cell.length_b   1.000
_cell.length_c   1.000
_cell.angle_alpha   90.00
_cell.angle_beta   90.00
_cell.angle_gamma   90.00
#
_symmetry.space_group_name_H-M   'P 1'
#
loop_
_entity.id
_entity.type
_entity.pdbx_description
1 polymer ?
#
loop_
_entity_poly.entity_id
_entity_poly.type
_entity_poly.pdbx_seq_one_letter_code
_entity_poly.pdbx_strand_id
1 'polypeptide(L)'
;MFWKFATTSNIDTLLEKEDITLQELMDDDDVLQECKGQHTKLIEFLGKVEVMEDLVSYIITEPAEDTDDTVKYKYPNVACELLTSDVPQLNDILGDTESLREKLFSFLDHEPTLNPLLASFFSKVVGILLTRKPEPTLDYIKSRPDFLGTVLKHLGTSAIMDLLLRLVTCVEAVDLRAQVLSWLNEKNLVERLISLIDPSQDEDFHCNSAQSLCDIIRLSREHMYTLQESAQDDPLLNTLERKETVQLLLKHMFDGGISESVTINGISVLLALLEIRRPAPFGFPEMAPELTQLDVERLACGVSKTLHGLSDRLPDFHSLLENPPKKDVMSCTFGDLNPPLGNTRLHVGKLLSAILITNTHNINVQLSELQIFNALLDLFFAYEYNNFLHTQVVQCIQTVLGNAVTVTTHTVKAPSYNDGTSLIKKHLFEDCRLIQRILDAWEDNRVHETEAGGHRKGNMGHLTLITNQILENIEKGSNADRIRQFIEGMPEEDQGRWQKFVSEPLAEMNEKNSRELGGHNPMHFSSDDDGETDYRDIPFTSSSAQQAFTDYQLQQITTNFVDQFGFTDGDFAEQEEPVGIDRFNKINSLDFEIKADIQSANEDLFEKVVKTRIPNFGADSDDDDV
;
A
#
# COMPACT_ATOMS: atom_id res chain seq x y z
N MET A 1 9.50 24.25 -45.54
CA MET A 1 8.41 25.24 -45.44
C MET A 1 7.15 24.50 -45.00
N PHE A 2 7.03 24.30 -43.70
CA PHE A 2 5.79 23.86 -43.06
C PHE A 2 5.13 25.13 -42.53
N TRP A 3 3.88 25.36 -42.89
CA TRP A 3 3.10 26.50 -42.45
C TRP A 3 2.78 26.33 -40.95
N LYS A 4 3.59 26.94 -40.08
CA LYS A 4 3.10 27.35 -38.76
C LYS A 4 2.21 28.56 -39.00
N PHE A 5 0.92 28.33 -39.24
CA PHE A 5 -0.06 29.36 -38.91
C PHE A 5 -0.01 29.47 -37.39
N ALA A 6 0.80 30.39 -36.88
CA ALA A 6 0.53 30.92 -35.55
C ALA A 6 -0.88 31.50 -35.65
N THR A 7 -1.86 30.81 -35.09
CA THR A 7 -3.09 31.46 -34.64
C THR A 7 -2.60 32.57 -33.73
N THR A 8 -2.64 33.79 -34.23
CA THR A 8 -2.41 34.96 -33.40
C THR A 8 -3.49 34.94 -32.35
N SER A 9 -3.09 34.79 -31.08
CA SER A 9 -3.97 34.79 -29.93
C SER A 9 -5.04 35.88 -30.06
N ASN A 10 -6.31 35.49 -29.94
CA ASN A 10 -7.42 36.43 -30.02
C ASN A 10 -7.61 37.22 -28.72
N ILE A 11 -6.82 36.92 -27.68
CA ILE A 11 -6.89 37.55 -26.36
C ILE A 11 -6.80 39.07 -26.44
N ASP A 12 -5.89 39.61 -27.26
CA ASP A 12 -5.78 41.05 -27.46
C ASP A 12 -7.06 41.66 -28.07
N THR A 13 -7.69 40.96 -29.00
CA THR A 13 -8.93 41.42 -29.66
C THR A 13 -10.13 41.33 -28.71
N LEU A 14 -10.17 40.31 -27.86
CA LEU A 14 -11.21 40.14 -26.84
C LEU A 14 -11.11 41.24 -25.78
N LEU A 15 -9.91 41.55 -25.30
CA LEU A 15 -9.65 42.56 -24.28
C LEU A 15 -9.87 44.01 -24.78
N GLU A 16 -9.97 44.23 -26.08
CA GLU A 16 -10.34 45.53 -26.67
C GLU A 16 -11.87 45.79 -26.66
N LYS A 17 -12.71 44.78 -26.38
CA LYS A 17 -14.15 44.97 -26.24
C LYS A 17 -14.49 45.69 -24.93
N GLU A 18 -15.39 46.68 -24.99
CA GLU A 18 -15.79 47.48 -23.82
C GLU A 18 -16.52 46.65 -22.72
N ASP A 19 -17.27 45.62 -23.12
CA ASP A 19 -18.08 44.77 -22.21
C ASP A 19 -17.57 43.30 -22.18
N ILE A 20 -16.26 43.10 -22.19
CA ILE A 20 -15.67 41.75 -22.14
C ILE A 20 -16.03 41.03 -20.82
N THR A 21 -16.50 39.79 -20.93
CA THR A 21 -16.82 38.94 -19.77
C THR A 21 -15.70 37.94 -19.48
N LEU A 22 -15.62 37.47 -18.24
CA LEU A 22 -14.69 36.41 -17.88
C LEU A 22 -14.97 35.11 -18.67
N GLN A 23 -16.24 34.78 -18.91
CA GLN A 23 -16.63 33.60 -19.69
C GLN A 23 -16.10 33.68 -21.13
N GLU A 24 -16.23 34.83 -21.79
CA GLU A 24 -15.69 35.03 -23.15
C GLU A 24 -14.18 34.80 -23.22
N LEU A 25 -13.43 35.15 -22.18
CA LEU A 25 -11.99 34.88 -22.11
C LEU A 25 -11.70 33.41 -21.80
N MET A 26 -12.44 32.79 -20.88
CA MET A 26 -12.28 31.37 -20.53
C MET A 26 -12.69 30.42 -21.66
N ASP A 27 -13.47 30.91 -22.63
CA ASP A 27 -13.83 30.17 -23.82
C ASP A 27 -12.78 30.18 -24.93
N ASP A 28 -11.78 31.06 -24.83
CA ASP A 28 -10.66 31.13 -25.76
C ASP A 28 -9.61 30.04 -25.45
N ASP A 29 -9.19 29.29 -26.47
CA ASP A 29 -8.27 28.15 -26.31
C ASP A 29 -6.86 28.59 -25.85
N ASP A 30 -6.45 29.84 -26.12
CA ASP A 30 -5.12 30.35 -25.80
C ASP A 30 -5.06 31.00 -24.40
N VAL A 31 -6.18 31.14 -23.67
CA VAL A 31 -6.24 31.89 -22.39
C VAL A 31 -5.27 31.36 -21.35
N LEU A 32 -5.13 30.04 -21.22
CA LEU A 32 -4.21 29.42 -20.26
C LEU A 32 -2.75 29.63 -20.69
N GLN A 33 -2.47 29.49 -21.98
CA GLN A 33 -1.12 29.66 -22.52
C GLN A 33 -0.66 31.12 -22.41
N GLU A 34 -1.52 32.08 -22.73
CA GLU A 34 -1.23 33.52 -22.62
C GLU A 34 -1.12 33.96 -21.15
N CYS A 35 -1.92 33.39 -20.24
CA CYS A 35 -1.79 33.64 -18.81
C CYS A 35 -0.43 33.13 -18.30
N LYS A 36 -0.05 31.89 -18.62
CA LYS A 36 1.28 31.33 -18.29
C LYS A 36 2.42 32.10 -18.97
N GLY A 37 2.19 32.61 -20.18
CA GLY A 37 3.08 33.50 -20.93
C GLY A 37 3.17 34.92 -20.36
N GLN A 38 2.46 35.21 -19.28
CA GLN A 38 2.38 36.50 -18.60
C GLN A 38 1.95 37.65 -19.52
N HIS A 39 0.93 37.40 -20.35
CA HIS A 39 0.35 38.43 -21.21
C HIS A 39 -0.19 39.61 -20.38
N THR A 40 0.44 40.79 -20.50
CA THR A 40 0.24 41.92 -19.58
C THR A 40 -1.22 42.35 -19.44
N LYS A 41 -1.95 42.54 -20.55
CA LYS A 41 -3.36 42.98 -20.49
C LYS A 41 -4.27 41.91 -19.89
N LEU A 42 -3.93 40.63 -20.11
CA LEU A 42 -4.71 39.51 -19.59
C LEU A 42 -4.53 39.43 -18.07
N ILE A 43 -3.29 39.54 -17.58
CA ILE A 43 -3.04 39.55 -16.13
C ILE A 43 -3.67 40.79 -15.47
N GLU A 44 -3.62 41.96 -16.12
CA GLU A 44 -4.28 43.17 -15.60
C GLU A 44 -5.81 42.98 -15.49
N PHE A 45 -6.43 42.31 -16.47
CA PHE A 45 -7.85 41.97 -16.41
C PHE A 45 -8.15 40.93 -15.31
N LEU A 46 -7.42 39.81 -15.32
CA LEU A 46 -7.61 38.72 -14.35
C LEU A 46 -7.31 39.17 -12.92
N GLY A 47 -6.38 40.10 -12.73
CA GLY A 47 -6.00 40.64 -11.43
C GLY A 47 -7.02 41.61 -10.81
N LYS A 48 -8.10 41.95 -11.51
CA LYS A 48 -9.19 42.71 -10.89
C LYS A 48 -9.87 41.86 -9.81
N VAL A 49 -10.11 42.44 -8.64
CA VAL A 49 -10.68 41.72 -7.48
C VAL A 49 -12.02 41.06 -7.83
N GLU A 50 -12.89 41.75 -8.57
CA GLU A 50 -14.17 41.21 -9.04
C GLU A 50 -14.01 39.96 -9.94
N VAL A 51 -13.02 39.96 -10.82
CA VAL A 51 -12.73 38.83 -11.71
C VAL A 51 -12.14 37.66 -10.92
N MET A 52 -11.24 37.93 -9.97
CA MET A 52 -10.72 36.92 -9.04
C MET A 52 -11.84 36.33 -8.17
N GLU A 53 -12.81 37.13 -7.74
CA GLU A 53 -13.96 36.66 -6.98
C GLU A 53 -14.84 35.71 -7.81
N ASP A 54 -14.99 35.97 -9.11
CA ASP A 54 -15.71 35.07 -10.03
C ASP A 54 -14.94 33.77 -10.26
N LEU A 55 -13.62 33.84 -10.50
CA LEU A 55 -12.75 32.67 -10.62
C LEU A 55 -12.82 31.78 -9.37
N VAL A 56 -12.75 32.38 -8.18
CA VAL A 56 -12.90 31.66 -6.91
C VAL A 56 -14.30 31.04 -6.80
N SER A 57 -15.35 31.72 -7.26
CA SER A 57 -16.72 31.18 -7.23
C SER A 57 -16.87 29.92 -8.05
N TYR A 58 -16.24 29.86 -9.24
CA TYR A 58 -16.28 28.68 -10.10
C TYR A 58 -15.69 27.43 -9.45
N ILE A 59 -14.71 27.57 -8.56
CA ILE A 59 -14.04 26.42 -7.93
C ILE A 59 -14.62 26.02 -6.58
N ILE A 60 -15.48 26.84 -5.96
CA ILE A 60 -16.05 26.55 -4.62
C ILE A 60 -17.58 26.41 -4.62
N THR A 61 -18.28 26.82 -5.68
CA THR A 61 -19.75 26.83 -5.72
C THR A 61 -20.26 25.70 -6.59
N GLU A 62 -21.14 24.87 -6.06
CA GLU A 62 -21.78 23.82 -6.86
C GLU A 62 -22.75 24.43 -7.90
N PRO A 63 -22.56 24.13 -9.19
CA PRO A 63 -23.47 24.55 -10.24
C PRO A 63 -24.79 23.76 -10.13
N ALA A 64 -25.89 24.38 -10.51
CA ALA A 64 -27.20 23.74 -10.48
C ALA A 64 -27.25 22.52 -11.42
N GLU A 65 -28.01 21.48 -11.06
CA GLU A 65 -28.07 20.22 -11.82
C GLU A 65 -28.51 20.38 -13.28
N ASP A 66 -29.24 21.45 -13.62
CA ASP A 66 -29.77 21.74 -14.94
C ASP A 66 -28.86 22.62 -15.81
N THR A 67 -27.69 23.04 -15.29
CA THR A 67 -26.73 23.82 -16.08
C THR A 67 -25.95 22.97 -17.10
N ASP A 68 -25.45 23.64 -18.14
CA ASP A 68 -24.65 23.04 -19.20
C ASP A 68 -23.31 22.47 -18.67
N ASP A 69 -22.81 21.41 -19.30
CA ASP A 69 -21.55 20.76 -18.92
C ASP A 69 -20.36 21.72 -18.95
N THR A 70 -20.41 22.76 -19.79
CA THR A 70 -19.43 23.84 -19.83
C THR A 70 -19.32 24.55 -18.48
N VAL A 71 -20.46 24.89 -17.88
CA VAL A 71 -20.52 25.55 -16.56
C VAL A 71 -20.15 24.59 -15.45
N LYS A 72 -20.48 23.30 -15.59
CA LYS A 72 -20.20 22.27 -14.60
C LYS A 72 -18.74 21.85 -14.52
N TYR A 73 -18.06 21.79 -15.67
CA TYR A 73 -16.75 21.16 -15.77
C TYR A 73 -15.69 22.06 -16.42
N LYS A 74 -15.99 22.70 -17.55
CA LYS A 74 -15.00 23.54 -18.27
C LYS A 74 -14.61 24.75 -17.43
N TYR A 75 -15.57 25.55 -16.99
CA TYR A 75 -15.26 26.79 -16.27
C TYR A 75 -14.57 26.56 -14.92
N PRO A 76 -15.02 25.63 -14.04
CA PRO A 76 -14.29 25.30 -12.83
C PRO A 76 -12.85 24.83 -13.09
N ASN A 77 -12.63 24.04 -14.14
CA ASN A 77 -11.29 23.56 -14.51
C ASN A 77 -10.39 24.72 -14.97
N VAL A 78 -10.85 25.52 -15.94
CA VAL A 78 -10.09 26.68 -16.45
C VAL A 78 -9.83 27.69 -15.34
N ALA A 79 -10.81 27.95 -14.47
CA ALA A 79 -10.63 28.85 -13.33
C ALA A 79 -9.58 28.32 -12.35
N CYS A 80 -9.60 27.02 -12.04
CA CYS A 80 -8.58 26.40 -11.21
C CYS A 80 -7.19 26.50 -11.85
N GLU A 81 -7.05 26.27 -13.16
CA GLU A 81 -5.77 26.40 -13.87
C GLU A 81 -5.25 27.84 -13.91
N LEU A 82 -6.14 28.84 -14.06
CA LEU A 82 -5.77 30.25 -13.98
C LEU A 82 -5.31 30.63 -12.56
N LEU A 83 -6.06 30.22 -11.54
CA LEU A 83 -5.73 30.49 -10.12
C LEU A 83 -4.48 29.74 -9.64
N THR A 84 -4.15 28.61 -10.26
CA THR A 84 -2.95 27.83 -9.94
C THR A 84 -1.81 28.03 -10.93
N SER A 85 -1.94 29.00 -11.83
CA SER A 85 -0.87 29.37 -12.76
C SER A 85 0.33 29.93 -12.00
N ASP A 86 1.54 29.72 -12.54
CA ASP A 86 2.77 30.26 -11.97
C ASP A 86 2.96 31.75 -12.33
N VAL A 87 1.92 32.56 -12.05
CA VAL A 87 1.89 34.00 -12.29
C VAL A 87 1.93 34.71 -10.93
N PRO A 88 3.07 35.28 -10.52
CA PRO A 88 3.24 35.88 -9.19
C PRO A 88 2.19 36.95 -8.86
N GLN A 89 1.80 37.76 -9.84
CA GLN A 89 0.81 38.84 -9.65
C GLN A 89 -0.57 38.31 -9.23
N LEU A 90 -1.05 37.22 -9.85
CA LEU A 90 -2.34 36.62 -9.50
C LEU A 90 -2.28 35.94 -8.13
N ASN A 91 -1.18 35.23 -7.85
CA ASN A 91 -0.92 34.63 -6.55
C ASN A 91 -0.83 35.69 -5.44
N ASP A 92 -0.26 36.86 -5.75
CA ASP A 92 -0.17 37.97 -4.82
C ASP A 92 -1.55 38.52 -4.47
N ILE A 93 -2.38 38.76 -5.48
CA ILE A 93 -3.74 39.28 -5.30
C ILE A 93 -4.60 38.29 -4.52
N LEU A 94 -4.57 37.00 -4.86
CA LEU A 94 -5.33 35.97 -4.15
C LEU A 94 -4.86 35.81 -2.70
N GLY A 95 -3.55 35.82 -2.46
CA GLY A 95 -2.96 35.60 -1.15
C GLY A 95 -3.02 36.79 -0.20
N ASP A 96 -3.04 38.03 -0.71
CA ASP A 96 -3.01 39.25 0.11
C ASP A 96 -4.38 39.90 0.31
N THR A 97 -5.34 39.62 -0.58
CA THR A 97 -6.70 40.20 -0.49
C THR A 97 -7.56 39.44 0.52
N GLU A 98 -8.02 40.13 1.57
CA GLU A 98 -8.81 39.53 2.65
C GLU A 98 -10.14 38.92 2.17
N SER A 99 -10.90 39.64 1.33
CA SER A 99 -12.19 39.17 0.81
C SER A 99 -12.05 37.90 -0.05
N LEU A 100 -11.00 37.81 -0.87
CA LEU A 100 -10.73 36.64 -1.70
C LEU A 100 -10.36 35.42 -0.85
N ARG A 101 -9.52 35.60 0.18
CA ARG A 101 -9.20 34.54 1.13
C ARG A 101 -10.44 34.08 1.89
N GLU A 102 -11.23 35.01 2.42
CA GLU A 102 -12.47 34.69 3.12
C GLU A 102 -13.43 33.90 2.22
N LYS A 103 -13.61 34.33 0.98
CA LYS A 103 -14.42 33.63 -0.01
C LYS A 103 -13.89 32.22 -0.30
N LEU A 104 -12.61 32.07 -0.62
CA LEU A 104 -11.99 30.78 -0.89
C LEU A 104 -12.17 29.80 0.28
N PHE A 105 -11.85 30.25 1.49
CA PHE A 105 -11.89 29.42 2.68
C PHE A 105 -13.30 29.17 3.23
N SER A 106 -14.31 29.93 2.79
CA SER A 106 -15.73 29.67 3.08
C SER A 106 -16.21 28.34 2.49
N PHE A 107 -15.50 27.77 1.52
CA PHE A 107 -15.79 26.45 0.97
C PHE A 107 -15.89 25.36 2.06
N LEU A 108 -15.05 25.45 3.08
CA LEU A 108 -15.05 24.50 4.20
C LEU A 108 -16.25 24.68 5.15
N ASP A 109 -16.98 25.79 5.06
CA ASP A 109 -18.12 26.08 5.94
C ASP A 109 -19.42 25.40 5.45
N HIS A 110 -19.40 24.78 4.26
CA HIS A 110 -20.51 23.95 3.77
C HIS A 110 -20.77 22.71 4.64
N GLU A 111 -21.96 22.15 4.53
CA GLU A 111 -22.28 20.87 5.16
C GLU A 111 -21.64 19.70 4.38
N PRO A 112 -21.11 18.67 5.06
CA PRO A 112 -20.62 17.46 4.42
C PRO A 112 -21.74 16.74 3.66
N THR A 113 -21.41 15.98 2.61
CA THR A 113 -20.08 15.83 2.01
C THR A 113 -19.82 16.92 0.97
N LEU A 114 -18.59 17.41 0.88
CA LEU A 114 -18.19 18.34 -0.18
C LEU A 114 -18.16 17.63 -1.54
N ASN A 115 -18.44 18.37 -2.62
CA ASN A 115 -18.22 17.88 -3.98
C ASN A 115 -16.73 17.52 -4.19
N PRO A 116 -16.39 16.27 -4.54
CA PRO A 116 -14.99 15.84 -4.66
C PRO A 116 -14.19 16.62 -5.72
N LEU A 117 -14.82 17.04 -6.82
CA LEU A 117 -14.17 17.81 -7.87
C LEU A 117 -13.82 19.21 -7.37
N LEU A 118 -14.78 19.92 -6.78
CA LEU A 118 -14.54 21.27 -6.23
C LEU A 118 -13.56 21.22 -5.05
N ALA A 119 -13.64 20.18 -4.21
CA ALA A 119 -12.65 19.97 -3.15
C ALA A 119 -11.24 19.79 -3.72
N SER A 120 -11.08 19.09 -4.86
CA SER A 120 -9.78 18.97 -5.53
C SER A 120 -9.25 20.33 -6.01
N PHE A 121 -10.11 21.19 -6.59
CA PHE A 121 -9.73 22.53 -7.03
C PHE A 121 -9.36 23.43 -5.86
N PHE A 122 -10.20 23.46 -4.82
CA PHE A 122 -9.93 24.18 -3.57
C PHE A 122 -8.58 23.76 -2.98
N SER A 123 -8.35 22.46 -2.80
CA SER A 123 -7.09 21.93 -2.26
C SER A 123 -5.90 22.27 -3.15
N LYS A 124 -6.04 22.25 -4.48
CA LYS A 124 -5.00 22.67 -5.44
C LYS A 124 -4.63 24.13 -5.26
N VAL A 125 -5.61 25.03 -5.22
CA VAL A 125 -5.39 26.48 -5.05
C VAL A 125 -4.75 26.78 -3.69
N VAL A 126 -5.27 26.22 -2.60
CA VAL A 126 -4.66 26.42 -1.26
C VAL A 126 -3.24 25.82 -1.20
N GLY A 127 -3.00 24.69 -1.87
CA GLY A 127 -1.66 24.11 -2.01
C GLY A 127 -0.67 25.07 -2.65
N ILE A 128 -1.04 25.73 -3.76
CA ILE A 128 -0.19 26.75 -4.40
C ILE A 128 0.06 27.93 -3.46
N LEU A 129 -0.95 28.40 -2.73
CA LEU A 129 -0.76 29.48 -1.74
C LEU A 129 0.19 29.07 -0.62
N LEU A 130 0.13 27.83 -0.14
CA LEU A 130 1.07 27.30 0.86
C LEU A 130 2.51 27.22 0.32
N THR A 131 2.70 26.88 -0.95
CA THR A 131 4.03 26.83 -1.57
C THR A 131 4.59 28.22 -1.88
N ARG A 132 3.77 29.12 -2.43
CA ARG A 132 4.23 30.44 -2.91
C ARG A 132 4.20 31.52 -1.85
N LYS A 133 3.22 31.47 -0.94
CA LYS A 133 3.01 32.41 0.17
C LYS A 133 2.77 31.67 1.49
N PRO A 134 3.73 30.88 1.98
CA PRO A 134 3.56 30.06 3.18
C PRO A 134 3.19 30.90 4.41
N GLU A 135 3.95 31.95 4.72
CA GLU A 135 3.74 32.73 5.95
C GLU A 135 2.35 33.41 5.99
N PRO A 136 1.93 34.24 5.00
CA PRO A 136 0.62 34.89 5.06
C PRO A 136 -0.55 33.90 5.06
N THR A 137 -0.41 32.80 4.32
CA THR A 137 -1.44 31.75 4.24
C THR A 137 -1.58 31.03 5.56
N LEU A 138 -0.47 30.66 6.20
CA LEU A 138 -0.46 29.99 7.50
C LEU A 138 -0.97 30.90 8.62
N ASP A 139 -0.62 32.18 8.60
CA ASP A 139 -1.13 33.16 9.57
C ASP A 139 -2.65 33.30 9.47
N TYR A 140 -3.17 33.37 8.24
CA TYR A 140 -4.61 33.38 8.00
C TYR A 140 -5.27 32.09 8.52
N ILE A 141 -4.74 30.91 8.17
CA ILE A 141 -5.25 29.61 8.62
C ILE A 141 -5.27 29.53 10.16
N LYS A 142 -4.17 29.93 10.81
CA LYS A 142 -4.03 29.92 12.27
C LYS A 142 -4.97 30.91 12.96
N SER A 143 -5.35 31.99 12.28
CA SER A 143 -6.30 32.99 12.80
C SER A 143 -7.75 32.51 12.77
N ARG A 144 -8.11 31.55 11.92
CA ARG A 144 -9.49 31.04 11.83
C ARG A 144 -9.85 30.19 13.06
N PRO A 145 -11.07 30.37 13.63
CA PRO A 145 -11.51 29.60 14.79
C PRO A 145 -11.69 28.12 14.43
N ASP A 146 -11.06 27.23 15.20
CA ASP A 146 -11.03 25.77 15.00
C ASP A 146 -10.91 25.31 13.54
N PHE A 147 -9.98 25.92 12.79
CA PHE A 147 -9.74 25.54 11.39
C PHE A 147 -9.55 24.03 11.18
N LEU A 148 -8.77 23.38 12.06
CA LEU A 148 -8.57 21.93 11.99
C LEU A 148 -9.88 21.16 12.17
N GLY A 149 -10.82 21.65 12.99
CA GLY A 149 -12.13 21.02 13.11
C GLY A 149 -12.94 21.10 11.84
N THR A 150 -12.90 22.25 11.17
CA THR A 150 -13.58 22.42 9.89
C THR A 150 -12.97 21.52 8.81
N VAL A 151 -11.64 21.39 8.74
CA VAL A 151 -10.97 20.46 7.82
C VAL A 151 -11.35 19.00 8.14
N LEU A 152 -11.27 18.61 9.41
CA LEU A 152 -11.54 17.23 9.84
C LEU A 152 -13.02 16.83 9.66
N LYS A 153 -13.96 17.79 9.72
CA LYS A 153 -15.38 17.58 9.38
C LYS A 153 -15.57 17.02 7.96
N HIS A 154 -14.66 17.34 7.06
CA HIS A 154 -14.71 16.98 5.64
C HIS A 154 -13.69 15.91 5.23
N LEU A 155 -13.03 15.28 6.20
CA LEU A 155 -11.93 14.34 5.93
C LEU A 155 -12.36 13.10 5.14
N GLY A 156 -13.67 12.77 5.09
CA GLY A 156 -14.19 11.73 4.18
C GLY A 156 -13.93 12.02 2.70
N THR A 157 -13.66 13.28 2.31
CA THR A 157 -13.26 13.63 0.93
C THR A 157 -11.74 13.62 0.80
N SER A 158 -11.17 12.71 -0.01
CA SER A 158 -9.71 12.53 -0.12
C SER A 158 -8.94 13.79 -0.52
N ALA A 159 -9.53 14.70 -1.32
CA ALA A 159 -8.90 15.97 -1.63
C ALA A 159 -8.64 16.85 -0.39
N ILE A 160 -9.47 16.74 0.65
CA ILE A 160 -9.30 17.46 1.92
C ILE A 160 -8.22 16.78 2.79
N MET A 161 -8.13 15.45 2.73
CA MET A 161 -7.02 14.70 3.31
C MET A 161 -5.68 15.15 2.71
N ASP A 162 -5.60 15.29 1.39
CA ASP A 162 -4.40 15.78 0.71
C ASP A 162 -4.03 17.20 1.13
N LEU A 163 -5.03 18.07 1.34
CA LEU A 163 -4.79 19.41 1.87
C LEU A 163 -4.19 19.38 3.28
N LEU A 164 -4.70 18.49 4.15
CA LEU A 164 -4.14 18.29 5.48
C LEU A 164 -2.66 17.85 5.40
N LEU A 165 -2.34 16.91 4.51
CA LEU A 165 -0.95 16.48 4.30
C LEU A 165 -0.07 17.59 3.73
N ARG A 166 -0.59 18.42 2.82
CA ARG A 166 0.12 19.61 2.32
C ARG A 166 0.44 20.60 3.43
N LEU A 167 -0.43 20.78 4.42
CA LEU A 167 -0.10 21.61 5.59
C LEU A 167 1.08 21.05 6.40
N VAL A 168 1.24 19.73 6.44
CA VAL A 168 2.36 19.06 7.10
C VAL A 168 3.65 19.14 6.25
N THR A 169 3.55 19.09 4.91
CA THR A 169 4.70 18.89 4.03
C THR A 169 5.18 20.10 3.25
N CYS A 170 4.29 21.02 2.84
CA CYS A 170 4.59 22.06 1.84
C CYS A 170 5.45 23.23 2.37
N VAL A 171 5.86 23.21 3.64
CA VAL A 171 6.71 24.25 4.21
C VAL A 171 8.18 23.82 4.14
N GLU A 172 8.93 24.40 3.20
CA GLU A 172 10.36 24.12 3.01
C GLU A 172 11.24 24.75 4.09
N ALA A 173 10.87 25.95 4.57
CA ALA A 173 11.61 26.65 5.60
C ALA A 173 11.55 25.89 6.93
N VAL A 174 12.70 25.38 7.39
CA VAL A 174 12.82 24.50 8.57
C VAL A 174 12.16 25.10 9.81
N ASP A 175 12.42 26.37 10.12
CA ASP A 175 11.87 27.04 11.30
C ASP A 175 10.36 27.22 11.22
N LEU A 176 9.82 27.53 10.03
CA LEU A 176 8.39 27.70 9.82
C LEU A 176 7.69 26.34 9.88
N ARG A 177 8.29 25.29 9.30
CA ARG A 177 7.79 23.92 9.39
C ARG A 177 7.70 23.46 10.84
N ALA A 178 8.75 23.67 11.63
CA ALA A 178 8.75 23.33 13.06
C ALA A 178 7.61 24.04 13.81
N GLN A 179 7.37 25.32 13.52
CA GLN A 179 6.25 26.08 14.10
C GLN A 179 4.88 25.53 13.68
N VAL A 180 4.73 25.09 12.42
CA VAL A 180 3.49 24.45 11.95
C VAL A 180 3.26 23.11 12.64
N LEU A 181 4.27 22.25 12.73
CA LEU A 181 4.16 20.96 13.42
C LEU A 181 3.81 21.13 14.91
N SER A 182 4.44 22.10 15.59
CA SER A 182 4.10 22.44 16.99
C SER A 182 2.65 22.89 17.11
N TRP A 183 2.19 23.77 16.22
CA TRP A 183 0.80 24.24 16.21
C TRP A 183 -0.20 23.11 15.96
N LEU A 184 0.06 22.23 14.99
CA LEU A 184 -0.78 21.06 14.71
C LEU A 184 -0.86 20.13 15.93
N ASN A 185 0.26 19.92 16.62
CA ASN A 185 0.31 19.14 17.84
C ASN A 185 -0.46 19.81 19.00
N GLU A 186 -0.31 21.12 19.20
CA GLU A 186 -1.06 21.90 20.20
C GLU A 186 -2.58 21.85 19.97
N LYS A 187 -3.00 21.73 18.72
CA LYS A 187 -4.40 21.53 18.33
C LYS A 187 -4.86 20.06 18.36
N ASN A 188 -4.02 19.16 18.87
CA ASN A 188 -4.27 17.73 19.03
C ASN A 188 -4.65 17.03 17.71
N LEU A 189 -3.95 17.35 16.61
CA LEU A 189 -4.25 16.76 15.30
C LEU A 189 -4.27 15.22 15.36
N VAL A 190 -3.27 14.61 16.00
CA VAL A 190 -3.13 13.15 16.08
C VAL A 190 -4.32 12.52 16.82
N GLU A 191 -4.64 13.02 18.01
CA GLU A 191 -5.74 12.51 18.80
C GLU A 191 -7.09 12.69 18.09
N ARG A 192 -7.28 13.79 17.35
CA ARG A 192 -8.49 14.03 16.57
C ARG A 192 -8.61 13.10 15.37
N LEU A 193 -7.52 12.85 14.64
CA LEU A 193 -7.51 11.85 13.56
C LEU A 193 -7.80 10.45 14.09
N ILE A 194 -7.24 10.07 15.23
CA ILE A 194 -7.56 8.78 15.88
C ILE A 194 -9.04 8.69 16.25
N SER A 195 -9.64 9.79 16.74
CA SER A 195 -11.07 9.81 17.09
C SER A 195 -12.01 9.62 15.90
N LEU A 196 -11.52 9.82 14.68
CA LEU A 196 -12.25 9.57 13.45
C LEU A 196 -12.15 8.11 12.98
N ILE A 197 -11.26 7.29 13.56
CA ILE A 197 -11.17 5.84 13.33
C ILE A 197 -12.02 5.13 14.38
N ASP A 198 -13.34 5.37 14.35
CA ASP A 198 -14.29 4.92 15.37
C ASP A 198 -15.52 4.28 14.71
N PRO A 199 -16.10 3.19 15.24
CA PRO A 199 -17.25 2.51 14.62
C PRO A 199 -18.48 3.40 14.35
N SER A 200 -18.57 4.59 14.94
CA SER A 200 -19.61 5.59 14.67
C SER A 200 -19.40 6.42 13.41
N GLN A 201 -18.23 6.35 12.77
CA GLN A 201 -17.90 7.10 11.55
C GLN A 201 -18.03 6.23 10.29
N ASP A 202 -18.09 6.88 9.13
CA ASP A 202 -18.11 6.21 7.83
C ASP A 202 -16.71 5.68 7.44
N GLU A 203 -16.68 4.66 6.58
CA GLU A 203 -15.43 3.99 6.20
C GLU A 203 -14.41 4.92 5.54
N ASP A 204 -14.86 5.95 4.82
CA ASP A 204 -14.00 6.96 4.22
C ASP A 204 -13.24 7.78 5.27
N PHE A 205 -13.87 8.08 6.41
CA PHE A 205 -13.18 8.74 7.52
C PHE A 205 -12.14 7.82 8.16
N HIS A 206 -12.44 6.52 8.32
CA HIS A 206 -11.45 5.56 8.84
C HIS A 206 -10.22 5.49 7.94
N CYS A 207 -10.46 5.34 6.63
CA CYS A 207 -9.41 5.20 5.61
C CYS A 207 -8.55 6.45 5.54
N ASN A 208 -9.17 7.62 5.35
CA ASN A 208 -8.43 8.88 5.18
C ASN A 208 -7.72 9.30 6.47
N SER A 209 -8.29 9.01 7.65
CA SER A 209 -7.62 9.27 8.94
C SER A 209 -6.40 8.37 9.15
N ALA A 210 -6.55 7.06 8.91
CA ALA A 210 -5.44 6.12 9.04
C ALA A 210 -4.33 6.42 8.03
N GLN A 211 -4.68 6.73 6.78
CA GLN A 211 -3.73 7.11 5.75
C GLN A 211 -2.98 8.39 6.14
N SER A 212 -3.69 9.42 6.63
CA SER A 212 -3.05 10.64 7.13
C SER A 212 -2.05 10.36 8.25
N LEU A 213 -2.41 9.51 9.22
CA LEU A 213 -1.53 9.13 10.33
C LEU A 213 -0.30 8.35 9.82
N CYS A 214 -0.50 7.39 8.92
CA CYS A 214 0.58 6.62 8.29
C CYS A 214 1.55 7.53 7.53
N ASP A 215 1.05 8.49 6.76
CA ASP A 215 1.87 9.42 5.99
C ASP A 215 2.62 10.38 6.89
N ILE A 216 1.99 10.90 7.95
CA ILE A 216 2.70 11.70 8.97
C ILE A 216 3.86 10.89 9.57
N ILE A 217 3.64 9.62 9.97
CA ILE A 217 4.71 8.76 10.51
C ILE A 217 5.87 8.62 9.50
N ARG A 218 5.55 8.27 8.25
CA ARG A 218 6.54 8.02 7.20
C ARG A 218 7.32 9.28 6.83
N LEU A 219 6.63 10.39 6.63
CA LEU A 219 7.21 11.69 6.28
C LEU A 219 8.10 12.23 7.42
N SER A 220 7.66 12.12 8.67
CA SER A 220 8.47 12.53 9.83
C SER A 220 9.74 11.69 9.94
N ARG A 221 9.66 10.37 9.74
CA ARG A 221 10.83 9.48 9.73
C ARG A 221 11.75 9.75 8.54
N GLU A 222 11.21 9.98 7.35
CA GLU A 222 11.99 10.33 6.15
C GLU A 222 12.75 11.65 6.32
N HIS A 223 12.10 12.65 6.91
CA HIS A 223 12.73 13.92 7.21
C HIS A 223 13.84 13.75 8.25
N MET A 224 13.60 12.96 9.29
CA MET A 224 14.60 12.60 10.28
C MET A 224 15.83 11.92 9.63
N TYR A 225 15.61 10.95 8.72
CA TYR A 225 16.71 10.27 8.01
C TYR A 225 17.48 11.20 7.07
N THR A 226 16.80 12.17 6.47
CA THR A 226 17.42 13.14 5.55
C THR A 226 18.31 14.14 6.30
N LEU A 227 17.87 14.57 7.49
CA LEU A 227 18.59 15.55 8.30
C LEU A 227 19.60 14.92 9.30
N GLN A 228 19.47 13.64 9.63
CA GLN A 228 20.35 12.88 10.52
C GLN A 228 20.58 13.58 11.88
N GLU A 229 21.83 13.98 12.18
CA GLU A 229 22.21 14.69 13.41
C GLU A 229 21.60 16.09 13.51
N SER A 230 21.25 16.71 12.37
CA SER A 230 20.59 18.02 12.33
C SER A 230 19.07 17.94 12.48
N ALA A 231 18.50 16.72 12.51
CA ALA A 231 17.07 16.52 12.67
C ALA A 231 16.62 16.98 14.06
N GLN A 232 15.65 17.89 14.08
CA GLN A 232 14.95 18.31 15.30
C GLN A 232 13.89 17.26 15.69
N ASP A 233 13.48 17.30 16.95
CA ASP A 233 12.39 16.46 17.45
C ASP A 233 11.06 16.82 16.75
N ASP A 234 10.43 15.83 16.12
CA ASP A 234 9.13 16.01 15.50
C ASP A 234 8.01 15.83 16.55
N PRO A 235 7.23 16.88 16.87
CA PRO A 235 6.22 16.82 17.92
C PRO A 235 5.05 15.90 17.58
N LEU A 236 4.69 15.77 16.30
CA LEU A 236 3.60 14.88 15.86
C LEU A 236 4.04 13.42 15.96
N LEU A 237 5.24 13.09 15.48
CA LEU A 237 5.80 11.74 15.59
C LEU A 237 5.96 11.33 17.06
N ASN A 238 6.49 12.24 17.88
CA ASN A 238 6.60 12.01 19.33
C ASN A 238 5.24 11.69 19.96
N THR A 239 4.18 12.41 19.58
CA THR A 239 2.82 12.13 20.05
C THR A 239 2.28 10.80 19.53
N LEU A 240 2.47 10.49 18.26
CA LEU A 240 2.04 9.23 17.63
C LEU A 240 2.64 7.99 18.32
N GLU A 241 3.91 8.06 18.68
CA GLU A 241 4.64 6.96 19.30
C GLU A 241 4.39 6.85 20.83
N ARG A 242 3.63 7.76 21.44
CA ARG A 242 3.30 7.68 22.87
C ARG A 242 2.43 6.45 23.17
N LYS A 243 2.69 5.83 24.33
CA LYS A 243 1.90 4.72 24.86
C LYS A 243 0.41 5.09 24.91
N GLU A 244 0.11 6.29 25.42
CA GLU A 244 -1.26 6.76 25.62
C GLU A 244 -2.00 6.93 24.29
N THR A 245 -1.30 7.36 23.25
CA THR A 245 -1.85 7.54 21.89
C THR A 245 -2.15 6.19 21.24
N VAL A 246 -1.23 5.23 21.36
CA VAL A 246 -1.46 3.85 20.89
C VAL A 246 -2.64 3.21 21.64
N GLN A 247 -2.74 3.42 22.96
CA GLN A 247 -3.87 2.95 23.76
C GLN A 247 -5.18 3.64 23.38
N LEU A 248 -5.16 4.91 23.00
CA LEU A 248 -6.33 5.63 22.49
C LEU A 248 -6.83 5.01 21.17
N LEU A 249 -5.93 4.71 20.23
CA LEU A 249 -6.28 4.02 18.99
C LEU A 249 -6.90 2.64 19.29
N LEU A 250 -6.26 1.85 20.14
CA LEU A 250 -6.75 0.52 20.53
C LEU A 250 -8.10 0.60 21.24
N LYS A 251 -8.35 1.64 22.02
CA LYS A 251 -9.65 1.90 22.64
C LYS A 251 -10.74 2.08 21.58
N HIS A 252 -10.50 2.90 20.54
CA HIS A 252 -11.47 3.06 19.45
C HIS A 252 -11.66 1.77 18.63
N MET A 253 -10.62 0.96 18.46
CA MET A 253 -10.70 -0.31 17.74
C MET A 253 -11.58 -1.37 18.41
N PHE A 254 -11.67 -1.36 19.74
CA PHE A 254 -12.22 -2.51 20.48
C PHE A 254 -13.32 -2.14 21.48
N ASP A 255 -13.29 -0.97 22.11
CA ASP A 255 -14.21 -0.63 23.19
C ASP A 255 -15.56 -0.10 22.67
N GLY A 256 -15.60 0.44 21.44
CA GLY A 256 -16.80 0.95 20.76
C GLY A 256 -17.60 -0.09 19.96
N GLY A 257 -17.15 -1.35 19.98
CA GLY A 257 -17.66 -2.41 19.10
C GLY A 257 -16.70 -2.74 17.96
N ILE A 258 -16.72 -3.99 17.50
CA ILE A 258 -15.76 -4.46 16.50
C ILE A 258 -16.30 -4.15 15.10
N SER A 259 -15.58 -3.28 14.37
CA SER A 259 -15.82 -2.97 12.94
C SER A 259 -14.63 -3.45 12.10
N GLU A 260 -14.90 -4.09 10.96
CA GLU A 260 -13.83 -4.55 10.06
C GLU A 260 -13.02 -3.36 9.52
N SER A 261 -13.68 -2.29 9.08
CA SER A 261 -13.01 -1.08 8.56
C SER A 261 -12.12 -0.41 9.62
N VAL A 262 -12.64 -0.22 10.84
CA VAL A 262 -11.87 0.35 11.98
C VAL A 262 -10.67 -0.53 12.31
N THR A 263 -10.86 -1.85 12.35
CA THR A 263 -9.79 -2.80 12.69
C THR A 263 -8.68 -2.78 11.65
N ILE A 264 -9.03 -2.80 10.35
CA ILE A 264 -8.05 -2.75 9.26
C ILE A 264 -7.25 -1.45 9.33
N ASN A 265 -7.94 -0.32 9.42
CA ASN A 265 -7.33 1.01 9.43
C ASN A 265 -6.47 1.25 10.69
N GLY A 266 -6.95 0.80 11.85
CA GLY A 266 -6.15 0.84 13.08
C GLY A 266 -4.90 -0.03 13.00
N ILE A 267 -5.00 -1.24 12.43
CA ILE A 267 -3.83 -2.10 12.19
C ILE A 267 -2.85 -1.43 11.22
N SER A 268 -3.30 -0.76 10.16
CA SER A 268 -2.42 -0.03 9.24
C SER A 268 -1.56 1.01 9.97
N VAL A 269 -2.15 1.79 10.89
CA VAL A 269 -1.41 2.76 11.71
C VAL A 269 -0.40 2.06 12.62
N LEU A 270 -0.79 0.95 13.26
CA LEU A 270 0.12 0.15 14.11
C LEU A 270 1.29 -0.43 13.31
N LEU A 271 1.04 -0.90 12.08
CA LEU A 271 2.07 -1.41 11.18
C LEU A 271 3.06 -0.31 10.79
N ALA A 272 2.57 0.90 10.49
CA ALA A 272 3.44 2.05 10.22
C ALA A 272 4.31 2.40 11.43
N LEU A 273 3.75 2.37 12.65
CA LEU A 273 4.51 2.61 13.88
C LEU A 273 5.57 1.52 14.14
N LEU A 274 5.29 0.26 13.80
CA LEU A 274 6.17 -0.91 14.00
C LEU A 274 7.19 -1.11 12.87
N GLU A 275 7.20 -0.26 11.84
CA GLU A 275 8.13 -0.39 10.72
C GLU A 275 9.59 -0.17 11.15
N ILE A 276 10.42 -1.23 11.07
CA ILE A 276 11.82 -1.23 11.55
C ILE A 276 12.87 -0.99 10.46
N ARG A 277 12.45 -0.76 9.21
CA ARG A 277 13.35 -0.55 8.06
C ARG A 277 12.88 0.64 7.24
N ARG A 278 13.80 1.24 6.50
CA ARG A 278 13.42 2.22 5.47
C ARG A 278 12.76 1.46 4.31
N PRO A 279 11.63 1.95 3.76
CA PRO A 279 11.07 1.40 2.54
C PRO A 279 12.13 1.38 1.43
N ALA A 280 12.27 0.24 0.77
CA ALA A 280 13.17 0.13 -0.37
C ALA A 280 12.53 0.73 -1.63
N PRO A 281 13.28 1.45 -2.48
CA PRO A 281 12.83 1.76 -3.82
C PRO A 281 12.46 0.47 -4.55
N PHE A 282 11.27 0.45 -5.18
CA PHE A 282 10.77 -0.70 -5.94
C PHE A 282 10.64 -2.02 -5.14
N GLY A 283 10.63 -1.95 -3.80
CA GLY A 283 10.47 -3.13 -2.95
C GLY A 283 11.71 -4.02 -2.82
N PHE A 284 12.86 -3.67 -3.40
CA PHE A 284 14.09 -4.46 -3.32
C PHE A 284 14.84 -4.20 -2.02
N PRO A 285 14.82 -5.10 -1.01
CA PRO A 285 15.39 -4.79 0.31
C PRO A 285 16.90 -4.51 0.28
N GLU A 286 17.60 -5.01 -0.73
CA GLU A 286 19.03 -4.78 -0.97
C GLU A 286 19.34 -3.34 -1.44
N MET A 287 18.33 -2.63 -1.95
CA MET A 287 18.42 -1.22 -2.37
C MET A 287 17.91 -0.25 -1.29
N ALA A 288 17.49 -0.75 -0.13
CA ALA A 288 17.08 0.11 0.98
C ALA A 288 18.28 0.94 1.46
N PRO A 289 18.14 2.27 1.61
CA PRO A 289 19.23 3.10 2.13
C PRO A 289 19.62 2.64 3.54
N GLU A 290 20.94 2.54 3.80
CA GLU A 290 21.45 2.21 5.13
C GLU A 290 21.05 3.28 6.15
N LEU A 291 20.54 2.83 7.31
CA LEU A 291 20.23 3.70 8.45
C LEU A 291 21.49 3.95 9.26
N THR A 292 21.67 5.19 9.74
CA THR A 292 22.75 5.48 10.69
C THR A 292 22.46 4.82 12.04
N GLN A 293 23.47 4.66 12.89
CA GLN A 293 23.26 4.12 14.24
C GLN A 293 22.25 4.95 15.06
N LEU A 294 22.29 6.28 14.92
CA LEU A 294 21.36 7.19 15.59
C LEU A 294 19.92 6.96 15.11
N ASP A 295 19.72 6.76 13.81
CA ASP A 295 18.40 6.48 13.24
C ASP A 295 17.83 5.16 13.73
N VAL A 296 18.68 4.13 13.82
CA VAL A 296 18.30 2.82 14.38
C VAL A 296 17.90 2.95 15.85
N GLU A 297 18.64 3.72 16.65
CA GLU A 297 18.32 3.95 18.06
C GLU A 297 17.00 4.71 18.24
N ARG A 298 16.77 5.76 17.45
CA ARG A 298 15.51 6.53 17.45
C ARG A 298 14.32 5.66 17.05
N LEU A 299 14.45 4.90 15.96
CA LEU A 299 13.41 4.00 15.48
C LEU A 299 13.08 2.90 16.49
N ALA A 300 14.10 2.27 17.08
CA ALA A 300 13.94 1.26 18.12
C ALA A 300 13.21 1.82 19.36
N CYS A 301 13.48 3.09 19.73
CA CYS A 301 12.77 3.76 20.81
C CYS A 301 11.27 3.92 20.51
N GLY A 302 10.91 4.40 19.32
CA GLY A 302 9.51 4.53 18.87
C GLY A 302 8.76 3.20 18.83
N VAL A 303 9.38 2.18 18.25
CA VAL A 303 8.85 0.81 18.20
C VAL A 303 8.64 0.24 19.61
N SER A 304 9.59 0.45 20.53
CA SER A 304 9.48 -0.02 21.91
C SER A 304 8.29 0.61 22.65
N LYS A 305 8.07 1.93 22.49
CA LYS A 305 6.89 2.60 23.07
C LYS A 305 5.59 2.07 22.48
N THR A 306 5.57 1.82 21.16
CA THR A 306 4.40 1.26 20.46
C THR A 306 4.05 -0.13 20.99
N LEU A 307 5.04 -1.02 21.12
CA LEU A 307 4.86 -2.35 21.70
C LEU A 307 4.36 -2.29 23.15
N HIS A 308 4.85 -1.32 23.94
CA HIS A 308 4.39 -1.12 25.30
C HIS A 308 2.92 -0.68 25.37
N GLY A 309 2.44 0.12 24.42
CA GLY A 309 1.03 0.46 24.28
C GLY A 309 0.15 -0.71 23.84
N LEU A 310 0.69 -1.59 22.99
CA LEU A 310 -0.02 -2.71 22.39
C LEU A 310 -0.14 -3.93 23.32
N SER A 311 0.83 -4.11 24.23
CA SER A 311 0.95 -5.28 25.12
C SER A 311 -0.34 -5.64 25.87
N ASP A 312 -1.07 -4.66 26.41
CA ASP A 312 -2.30 -4.89 27.19
C ASP A 312 -3.49 -5.35 26.33
N ARG A 313 -3.42 -5.19 25.00
CA ARG A 313 -4.51 -5.44 24.04
C ARG A 313 -4.22 -6.60 23.10
N LEU A 314 -3.10 -7.30 23.25
CA LEU A 314 -2.82 -8.55 22.52
C LEU A 314 -3.94 -9.62 22.62
N PRO A 315 -4.63 -9.78 23.77
CA PRO A 315 -5.76 -10.72 23.86
C PRO A 315 -6.91 -10.39 22.91
N ASP A 316 -7.14 -9.11 22.61
CA ASP A 316 -8.21 -8.70 21.69
C ASP A 316 -7.88 -9.10 20.24
N PHE A 317 -6.61 -8.98 19.83
CA PHE A 317 -6.16 -9.47 18.53
C PHE A 317 -6.25 -11.00 18.41
N HIS A 318 -5.92 -11.74 19.49
CA HIS A 318 -6.18 -13.18 19.54
C HIS A 318 -7.68 -13.49 19.37
N SER A 319 -8.54 -12.75 20.08
CA SER A 319 -10.00 -12.90 19.96
C SER A 319 -10.49 -12.66 18.54
N LEU A 320 -9.91 -11.73 17.78
CA LEU A 320 -10.23 -11.52 16.36
C LEU A 320 -9.82 -12.68 15.44
N LEU A 321 -8.76 -13.43 15.77
CA LEU A 321 -8.39 -14.65 15.04
C LEU A 321 -9.45 -15.73 15.24
N GLU A 322 -9.95 -15.91 16.45
CA GLU A 322 -10.97 -16.93 16.75
C GLU A 322 -12.37 -16.48 16.31
N ASN A 323 -12.74 -15.25 16.63
CA ASN A 323 -14.08 -14.68 16.52
C ASN A 323 -14.07 -13.37 15.70
N PRO A 324 -13.84 -13.44 14.38
CA PRO A 324 -13.85 -12.26 13.52
C PRO A 324 -15.26 -11.65 13.41
N PRO A 325 -15.38 -10.40 12.92
CA PRO A 325 -16.66 -9.84 12.51
C PRO A 325 -17.41 -10.81 11.60
N LYS A 326 -18.73 -10.96 11.83
CA LYS A 326 -19.55 -11.90 11.07
C LYS A 326 -19.53 -11.54 9.59
N LYS A 327 -19.29 -12.55 8.76
CA LYS A 327 -19.38 -12.48 7.30
C LYS A 327 -20.32 -13.56 6.80
N ASP A 328 -21.00 -13.26 5.70
CA ASP A 328 -21.82 -14.24 5.00
C ASP A 328 -20.96 -15.37 4.45
N VAL A 329 -21.57 -16.55 4.30
CA VAL A 329 -20.91 -17.72 3.71
C VAL A 329 -20.44 -17.37 2.31
N MET A 330 -19.17 -17.70 2.01
CA MET A 330 -18.60 -17.49 0.68
C MET A 330 -18.56 -18.82 -0.06
N SER A 331 -19.37 -18.96 -1.11
CA SER A 331 -19.32 -20.13 -1.99
C SER A 331 -18.17 -20.01 -2.98
N CYS A 332 -17.25 -20.97 -2.93
CA CYS A 332 -16.10 -21.08 -3.83
C CYS A 332 -16.24 -22.33 -4.73
N THR A 333 -15.42 -22.41 -5.78
CA THR A 333 -15.38 -23.57 -6.69
C THR A 333 -14.99 -24.87 -6.02
N PHE A 334 -14.35 -24.81 -4.85
CA PHE A 334 -13.91 -25.95 -4.04
C PHE A 334 -14.78 -26.18 -2.79
N GLY A 335 -15.88 -25.44 -2.62
CA GLY A 335 -16.79 -25.56 -1.49
C GLY A 335 -17.11 -24.24 -0.79
N ASP A 336 -17.89 -24.30 0.28
CA ASP A 336 -18.30 -23.12 1.05
C ASP A 336 -17.31 -22.81 2.18
N LEU A 337 -16.95 -21.54 2.33
CA LEU A 337 -16.17 -21.04 3.46
C LEU A 337 -17.10 -20.39 4.50
N ASN A 338 -17.17 -20.99 5.69
CA ASN A 338 -18.00 -20.52 6.79
C ASN A 338 -17.29 -20.62 8.16
N PRO A 339 -16.85 -19.48 8.75
CA PRO A 339 -16.83 -18.15 8.13
C PRO A 339 -15.73 -18.07 7.04
N PRO A 340 -15.82 -17.15 6.08
CA PRO A 340 -14.67 -16.75 5.28
C PRO A 340 -13.54 -16.22 6.19
N LEU A 341 -12.28 -16.29 5.73
CA LEU A 341 -11.15 -15.75 6.51
C LEU A 341 -11.33 -14.25 6.81
N GLY A 342 -11.78 -13.49 5.82
CA GLY A 342 -11.99 -12.05 5.93
C GLY A 342 -10.70 -11.23 5.99
N ASN A 343 -10.84 -9.90 5.90
CA ASN A 343 -9.70 -9.00 5.93
C ASN A 343 -9.21 -8.81 7.37
N THR A 344 -10.10 -8.86 8.36
CA THR A 344 -9.74 -8.76 9.78
C THR A 344 -8.66 -9.78 10.17
N ARG A 345 -8.89 -11.08 9.97
CA ARG A 345 -7.90 -12.12 10.36
C ARG A 345 -6.58 -11.97 9.60
N LEU A 346 -6.65 -11.63 8.31
CA LEU A 346 -5.44 -11.42 7.50
C LEU A 346 -4.60 -10.26 8.03
N HIS A 347 -5.22 -9.13 8.38
CA HIS A 347 -4.51 -7.97 8.93
C HIS A 347 -3.98 -8.25 10.34
N VAL A 348 -4.68 -9.03 11.17
CA VAL A 348 -4.12 -9.49 12.44
C VAL A 348 -2.88 -10.34 12.23
N GLY A 349 -2.90 -11.26 11.24
CA GLY A 349 -1.71 -12.03 10.85
C GLY A 349 -0.53 -11.14 10.44
N LYS A 350 -0.77 -10.09 9.63
CA LYS A 350 0.25 -9.09 9.26
C LYS A 350 0.81 -8.36 10.48
N LEU A 351 -0.05 -7.92 11.40
CA LEU A 351 0.37 -7.24 12.63
C LEU A 351 1.24 -8.16 13.50
N LEU A 352 0.84 -9.41 13.68
CA LEU A 352 1.61 -10.39 14.45
C LEU A 352 2.99 -10.64 13.82
N SER A 353 3.07 -10.74 12.49
CA SER A 353 4.35 -10.83 11.77
C SER A 353 5.26 -9.63 12.09
N ALA A 354 4.74 -8.41 12.00
CA ALA A 354 5.48 -7.19 12.33
C ALA A 354 5.95 -7.15 13.80
N ILE A 355 5.07 -7.54 14.74
CA ILE A 355 5.40 -7.61 16.17
C ILE A 355 6.52 -8.63 16.43
N LEU A 356 6.47 -9.81 15.81
CA LEU A 356 7.46 -10.87 15.98
C LEU A 356 8.85 -10.46 15.49
N ILE A 357 8.93 -9.65 14.42
CA ILE A 357 10.18 -9.13 13.87
C ILE A 357 10.94 -8.29 14.91
N THR A 358 10.23 -7.61 15.82
CA THR A 358 10.85 -6.80 16.89
C THR A 358 11.59 -7.66 17.94
N ASN A 359 11.28 -8.96 18.01
CA ASN A 359 11.87 -9.93 18.93
C ASN A 359 11.92 -9.46 20.41
N THR A 360 10.86 -8.80 20.89
CA THR A 360 10.79 -8.29 22.26
C THR A 360 10.40 -9.39 23.25
N HIS A 361 11.16 -9.56 24.34
CA HIS A 361 10.97 -10.66 25.31
C HIS A 361 9.55 -10.73 25.90
N ASN A 362 9.06 -9.62 26.48
CA ASN A 362 7.76 -9.59 27.15
C ASN A 362 6.61 -9.92 26.18
N ILE A 363 6.72 -9.44 24.95
CA ILE A 363 5.75 -9.72 23.89
C ILE A 363 5.81 -11.20 23.50
N ASN A 364 7.00 -11.76 23.30
CA ASN A 364 7.16 -13.18 22.98
C ASN A 364 6.57 -14.10 24.06
N VAL A 365 6.69 -13.73 25.35
CA VAL A 365 6.04 -14.43 26.47
C VAL A 365 4.52 -14.37 26.31
N GLN A 366 3.95 -13.17 26.15
CA GLN A 366 2.50 -13.00 26.03
C GLN A 366 1.92 -13.71 24.80
N LEU A 367 2.59 -13.65 23.64
CA LEU A 367 2.16 -14.37 22.44
C LEU A 367 2.14 -15.88 22.64
N SER A 368 3.07 -16.42 23.45
CA SER A 368 3.12 -17.84 23.80
C SER A 368 2.01 -18.22 24.79
N GLU A 369 1.76 -17.38 25.81
CA GLU A 369 0.67 -17.58 26.78
C GLU A 369 -0.71 -17.51 26.11
N LEU A 370 -0.87 -16.62 25.13
CA LEU A 370 -2.07 -16.49 24.30
C LEU A 370 -2.20 -17.59 23.23
N GLN A 371 -1.23 -18.49 23.10
CA GLN A 371 -1.27 -19.58 22.11
C GLN A 371 -1.47 -19.10 20.67
N ILE A 372 -0.90 -17.94 20.32
CA ILE A 372 -1.09 -17.29 19.03
C ILE A 372 -0.70 -18.19 17.85
N PHE A 373 0.37 -18.96 17.98
CA PHE A 373 0.80 -19.88 16.93
C PHE A 373 -0.16 -21.05 16.73
N ASN A 374 -0.84 -21.52 17.78
CA ASN A 374 -1.91 -22.51 17.62
C ASN A 374 -3.07 -21.92 16.80
N ALA A 375 -3.55 -20.72 17.14
CA ALA A 375 -4.60 -20.04 16.38
C ALA A 375 -4.20 -19.82 14.91
N LEU A 376 -2.98 -19.35 14.65
CA LEU A 376 -2.47 -19.14 13.28
C LEU A 376 -2.34 -20.45 12.49
N LEU A 377 -1.84 -21.53 13.11
CA LEU A 377 -1.73 -22.83 12.47
C LEU A 377 -3.10 -23.47 12.23
N ASP A 378 -4.04 -23.34 13.16
CA ASP A 378 -5.41 -23.83 12.97
C ASP A 378 -6.08 -23.13 11.78
N LEU A 379 -5.91 -21.81 11.65
CA LEU A 379 -6.35 -21.06 10.47
C LEU A 379 -5.61 -21.51 9.20
N PHE A 380 -4.29 -21.73 9.27
CA PHE A 380 -3.48 -22.19 8.13
C PHE A 380 -4.04 -23.47 7.50
N PHE A 381 -4.40 -24.45 8.34
CA PHE A 381 -4.95 -25.71 7.88
C PHE A 381 -6.45 -25.62 7.55
N ALA A 382 -7.23 -24.78 8.26
CA ALA A 382 -8.64 -24.60 7.96
C ALA A 382 -8.90 -23.90 6.60
N TYR A 383 -7.99 -23.02 6.17
CA TYR A 383 -8.11 -22.29 4.90
C TYR A 383 -7.08 -22.76 3.88
N GLU A 384 -7.26 -23.99 3.37
CA GLU A 384 -6.29 -24.71 2.52
C GLU A 384 -5.88 -23.98 1.22
N TYR A 385 -6.69 -23.04 0.72
CA TYR A 385 -6.43 -22.31 -0.53
C TYR A 385 -6.15 -20.81 -0.32
N ASN A 386 -5.88 -20.37 0.90
CA ASN A 386 -5.63 -18.95 1.18
C ASN A 386 -4.13 -18.61 1.21
N ASN A 387 -3.56 -18.32 0.04
CA ASN A 387 -2.13 -17.99 -0.11
C ASN A 387 -1.70 -16.78 0.73
N PHE A 388 -2.58 -15.79 0.93
CA PHE A 388 -2.25 -14.60 1.72
C PHE A 388 -2.02 -14.95 3.19
N LEU A 389 -2.93 -15.73 3.79
CA LEU A 389 -2.78 -16.24 5.15
C LEU A 389 -1.53 -17.09 5.27
N HIS A 390 -1.33 -18.05 4.35
CA HIS A 390 -0.20 -18.96 4.42
C HIS A 390 1.12 -18.22 4.33
N THR A 391 1.21 -17.20 3.48
CA THR A 391 2.38 -16.31 3.39
C THR A 391 2.66 -15.63 4.73
N GLN A 392 1.63 -15.09 5.40
CA GLN A 392 1.80 -14.46 6.72
C GLN A 392 2.24 -15.46 7.79
N VAL A 393 1.68 -16.67 7.82
CA VAL A 393 2.06 -17.71 8.77
C VAL A 393 3.50 -18.19 8.54
N VAL A 394 3.90 -18.39 7.28
CA VAL A 394 5.28 -18.73 6.91
C VAL A 394 6.24 -17.65 7.40
N GLN A 395 5.93 -16.36 7.18
CA GLN A 395 6.74 -15.24 7.66
C GLN A 395 6.88 -15.24 9.19
N CYS A 396 5.77 -15.45 9.92
CA CYS A 396 5.81 -15.54 11.39
C CYS A 396 6.73 -16.66 11.87
N ILE A 397 6.63 -17.85 11.26
CA ILE A 397 7.47 -19.01 11.59
C ILE A 397 8.93 -18.73 11.25
N GLN A 398 9.22 -18.22 10.04
CA GLN A 398 10.56 -17.88 9.60
C GLN A 398 11.24 -16.90 10.56
N THR A 399 10.54 -15.84 10.95
CA THR A 399 11.02 -14.85 11.91
C THR A 399 11.35 -15.51 13.25
N VAL A 400 10.46 -16.35 13.79
CA VAL A 400 10.72 -17.04 15.07
C VAL A 400 11.91 -17.99 14.98
N LEU A 401 12.09 -18.70 13.87
CA LEU A 401 13.25 -19.59 13.66
C LEU A 401 14.57 -18.82 13.63
N GLY A 402 14.62 -17.68 12.94
CA GLY A 402 15.82 -16.85 12.78
C GLY A 402 16.15 -15.94 13.98
N ASN A 403 15.15 -15.55 14.78
CA ASN A 403 15.33 -14.60 15.87
C ASN A 403 16.36 -15.08 16.92
N ALA A 404 17.24 -14.19 17.38
CA ALA A 404 18.17 -14.48 18.47
C ALA A 404 17.42 -14.72 19.81
N VAL A 405 18.06 -15.39 20.77
CA VAL A 405 17.52 -15.56 22.12
C VAL A 405 17.39 -14.19 22.79
N THR A 406 16.19 -13.86 23.25
CA THR A 406 15.93 -12.62 23.99
C THR A 406 16.57 -12.71 25.38
N VAL A 407 17.48 -11.80 25.72
CA VAL A 407 18.10 -11.72 27.06
C VAL A 407 17.41 -10.62 27.86
N THR A 408 16.94 -10.93 29.07
CA THR A 408 16.38 -9.93 29.99
C THR A 408 17.51 -9.09 30.59
N THR A 409 17.68 -7.84 30.14
CA THR A 409 18.48 -6.83 30.85
C THR A 409 17.54 -6.01 31.75
N HIS A 410 17.77 -6.12 33.07
CA HIS A 410 17.17 -5.35 34.19
C HIS A 410 15.90 -5.89 34.91
N THR A 411 16.16 -6.54 36.04
CA THR A 411 15.46 -6.47 37.35
C THR A 411 13.92 -6.53 37.40
N VAL A 412 13.37 -7.71 37.69
CA VAL A 412 12.60 -8.06 38.91
C VAL A 412 12.77 -9.58 39.07
N LYS A 413 12.78 -10.09 40.31
CA LYS A 413 12.89 -11.53 40.62
C LYS A 413 11.75 -12.35 39.97
N ALA A 414 11.87 -12.65 38.69
CA ALA A 414 11.21 -13.78 38.05
C ALA A 414 11.94 -15.06 38.50
N PRO A 415 11.25 -16.21 38.63
CA PRO A 415 11.94 -17.45 38.93
C PRO A 415 13.02 -17.64 37.88
N SER A 416 14.23 -18.00 38.34
CA SER A 416 15.39 -18.27 37.51
C SER A 416 15.04 -19.30 36.43
N TYR A 417 14.59 -18.85 35.27
CA TYR A 417 14.72 -19.58 34.02
C TYR A 417 16.16 -19.30 33.55
N ASN A 418 17.10 -19.99 34.18
CA ASN A 418 18.50 -20.05 33.79
C ASN A 418 18.73 -20.84 32.47
N ASP A 419 17.68 -21.06 31.69
CA ASP A 419 17.77 -21.73 30.41
C ASP A 419 17.63 -20.65 29.35
N GLY A 420 18.67 -20.42 28.54
CA GLY A 420 18.68 -19.47 27.42
C GLY A 420 17.73 -19.88 26.28
N THR A 421 16.52 -20.31 26.64
CA THR A 421 15.51 -20.90 25.78
C THR A 421 14.55 -19.79 25.37
N SER A 422 14.51 -19.54 24.05
CA SER A 422 13.48 -18.71 23.45
C SER A 422 12.11 -19.37 23.68
N LEU A 423 11.34 -18.84 24.65
CA LEU A 423 10.03 -19.38 25.06
C LEU A 423 9.09 -19.55 23.86
N ILE A 424 9.13 -18.61 22.92
CA ILE A 424 8.30 -18.66 21.71
C ILE A 424 8.69 -19.77 20.74
N LYS A 425 9.99 -20.12 20.64
CA LYS A 425 10.42 -21.30 19.87
C LYS A 425 9.97 -22.58 20.57
N LYS A 426 10.13 -22.66 21.89
CA LYS A 426 9.63 -23.80 22.67
C LYS A 426 8.13 -23.98 22.45
N HIS A 427 7.37 -22.90 22.57
CA HIS A 427 5.94 -22.89 22.31
C HIS A 427 5.60 -23.39 20.90
N LEU A 428 6.32 -22.93 19.88
CA LEU A 428 6.10 -23.35 18.49
C LEU A 428 6.35 -24.86 18.27
N PHE A 429 7.44 -25.41 18.82
CA PHE A 429 7.81 -26.81 18.58
C PHE A 429 7.10 -27.79 19.53
N GLU A 430 7.00 -27.47 20.81
CA GLU A 430 6.46 -28.37 21.83
C GLU A 430 4.95 -28.21 22.01
N ASP A 431 4.45 -26.98 22.23
CA ASP A 431 3.02 -26.77 22.52
C ASP A 431 2.18 -26.78 21.26
N CYS A 432 2.64 -26.12 20.19
CA CYS A 432 1.92 -26.09 18.91
C CYS A 432 2.15 -27.36 18.07
N ARG A 433 3.12 -28.20 18.46
CA ARG A 433 3.47 -29.46 17.78
C ARG A 433 3.68 -29.27 16.28
N LEU A 434 4.44 -28.23 15.89
CA LEU A 434 4.61 -27.82 14.50
C LEU A 434 5.05 -28.99 13.60
N ILE A 435 6.05 -29.78 14.06
CA ILE A 435 6.56 -30.91 13.27
C ILE A 435 5.48 -31.97 13.05
N GLN A 436 4.72 -32.33 14.10
CA GLN A 436 3.63 -33.29 13.99
C GLN A 436 2.54 -32.79 13.05
N ARG A 437 2.15 -31.52 13.15
CA ARG A 437 1.17 -30.92 12.22
C ARG A 437 1.64 -30.97 10.77
N ILE A 438 2.94 -30.74 10.50
CA ILE A 438 3.52 -30.89 9.16
C ILE A 438 3.40 -32.34 8.69
N LEU A 439 3.82 -33.31 9.52
CA LEU A 439 3.79 -34.73 9.17
C LEU A 439 2.37 -35.23 8.90
N ASP A 440 1.44 -34.89 9.78
CA ASP A 440 0.03 -35.27 9.68
C ASP A 440 -0.60 -34.68 8.40
N ALA A 441 -0.34 -33.41 8.10
CA ALA A 441 -0.84 -32.77 6.88
C ALA A 441 -0.26 -33.38 5.59
N TRP A 442 1.02 -33.79 5.61
CA TRP A 442 1.64 -34.48 4.47
C TRP A 442 1.07 -35.87 4.24
N GLU A 443 0.84 -36.64 5.31
CA GLU A 443 0.21 -37.96 5.23
C GLU A 443 -1.23 -37.86 4.74
N ASP A 444 -2.01 -36.92 5.28
CA ASP A 444 -3.38 -36.64 4.86
C ASP A 444 -3.45 -36.22 3.38
N ASN A 445 -2.58 -35.30 2.93
CA ASN A 445 -2.50 -34.91 1.52
C ASN A 445 -2.17 -36.09 0.60
N ARG A 446 -1.27 -36.99 1.01
CA ARG A 446 -0.94 -38.17 0.21
C ARG A 446 -2.12 -39.12 0.06
N VAL A 447 -2.90 -39.32 1.12
CA VAL A 447 -4.13 -40.12 1.04
C VAL A 447 -5.09 -39.45 0.07
N HIS A 448 -5.33 -38.15 0.24
CA HIS A 448 -6.26 -37.39 -0.59
C HIS A 448 -5.87 -37.42 -2.09
N GLU A 449 -4.59 -37.26 -2.43
CA GLU A 449 -4.12 -37.33 -3.82
C GLU A 449 -4.34 -38.69 -4.50
N THR A 450 -4.45 -39.78 -3.72
CA THR A 450 -4.69 -41.13 -4.24
C THR A 450 -6.17 -41.46 -4.44
N GLU A 451 -7.08 -40.62 -3.92
CA GLU A 451 -8.53 -40.79 -4.07
C GLU A 451 -9.00 -40.40 -5.49
N ALA A 452 -10.16 -40.91 -5.91
CA ALA A 452 -10.71 -40.59 -7.23
C ALA A 452 -11.13 -39.11 -7.29
N GLY A 453 -10.48 -38.32 -8.15
CA GLY A 453 -10.64 -36.85 -8.18
C GLY A 453 -9.81 -36.12 -7.12
N GLY A 454 -8.97 -36.86 -6.39
CA GLY A 454 -7.98 -36.35 -5.46
C GLY A 454 -6.97 -35.44 -6.14
N HIS A 455 -6.61 -34.36 -5.45
CA HIS A 455 -5.63 -33.40 -5.92
C HIS A 455 -4.84 -32.87 -4.73
N ARG A 456 -3.68 -32.27 -5.01
CA ARG A 456 -2.83 -31.70 -3.97
C ARG A 456 -3.53 -30.53 -3.28
N LYS A 457 -3.52 -30.52 -1.95
CA LYS A 457 -4.04 -29.40 -1.14
C LYS A 457 -3.27 -28.11 -1.40
N GLY A 458 -3.96 -26.97 -1.35
CA GLY A 458 -3.37 -25.66 -1.72
C GLY A 458 -2.20 -25.21 -0.84
N ASN A 459 -2.25 -25.53 0.46
CA ASN A 459 -1.25 -25.12 1.45
C ASN A 459 0.07 -25.91 1.38
N MET A 460 0.14 -26.97 0.59
CA MET A 460 1.29 -27.88 0.55
C MET A 460 2.59 -27.22 0.08
N GLY A 461 2.51 -26.22 -0.80
CA GLY A 461 3.68 -25.44 -1.20
C GLY A 461 4.27 -24.67 -0.02
N HIS A 462 3.42 -24.04 0.79
CA HIS A 462 3.84 -23.32 1.99
C HIS A 462 4.35 -24.26 3.09
N LEU A 463 3.80 -25.47 3.23
CA LEU A 463 4.34 -26.50 4.12
C LEU A 463 5.75 -26.95 3.70
N THR A 464 6.00 -27.12 2.39
CA THR A 464 7.35 -27.36 1.88
C THR A 464 8.30 -26.23 2.26
N LEU A 465 7.87 -24.97 2.11
CA LEU A 465 8.67 -23.79 2.50
C LEU A 465 8.99 -23.79 4.00
N ILE A 466 8.00 -23.98 4.87
CA ILE A 466 8.21 -24.04 6.33
C ILE A 466 9.22 -25.13 6.68
N THR A 467 9.06 -26.32 6.10
CA THR A 467 9.94 -27.46 6.35
C THR A 467 11.38 -27.15 5.92
N ASN A 468 11.55 -26.57 4.73
CA ASN A 468 12.86 -26.18 4.23
C ASN A 468 13.51 -25.11 5.11
N GLN A 469 12.74 -24.14 5.61
CA GLN A 469 13.25 -23.12 6.55
C GLN A 469 13.70 -23.72 7.88
N ILE A 470 13.00 -24.72 8.40
CA ILE A 470 13.42 -25.46 9.61
C ILE A 470 14.79 -26.13 9.35
N LEU A 471 14.92 -26.85 8.24
CA LEU A 471 16.16 -27.54 7.88
C LEU A 471 17.32 -26.56 7.64
N GLU A 472 17.08 -25.46 6.93
CA GLU A 472 18.07 -24.42 6.70
C GLU A 472 18.56 -23.80 8.02
N ASN A 473 17.66 -23.54 8.98
CA ASN A 473 18.04 -23.05 10.30
C ASN A 473 18.78 -24.11 11.14
N ILE A 474 18.54 -25.40 10.93
CA ILE A 474 19.33 -26.48 11.54
C ILE A 474 20.73 -26.56 10.93
N GLU A 475 20.88 -26.33 9.64
CA GLU A 475 22.18 -26.42 8.96
C GLU A 475 23.06 -25.19 9.18
N LYS A 476 22.46 -24.00 9.04
CA LYS A 476 23.18 -22.72 8.93
C LYS A 476 22.73 -21.67 9.95
N GLY A 477 21.64 -21.91 10.68
CA GLY A 477 21.05 -20.93 11.60
C GLY A 477 21.77 -20.81 12.93
N SER A 478 21.68 -19.62 13.54
CA SER A 478 22.22 -19.33 14.89
C SER A 478 21.52 -20.14 16.00
N ASN A 479 20.34 -20.68 15.72
CA ASN A 479 19.53 -21.47 16.66
C ASN A 479 19.59 -22.98 16.40
N ALA A 480 20.53 -23.46 15.58
CA ALA A 480 20.61 -24.85 15.10
C ALA A 480 20.52 -25.89 16.23
N ASP A 481 21.37 -25.78 17.26
CA ASP A 481 21.41 -26.75 18.36
C ASP A 481 20.08 -26.83 19.11
N ARG A 482 19.37 -25.71 19.25
CA ARG A 482 18.11 -25.68 19.96
C ARG A 482 16.99 -26.32 19.15
N ILE A 483 16.95 -26.08 17.84
CA ILE A 483 15.99 -26.73 16.96
C ILE A 483 16.22 -28.25 16.93
N ARG A 484 17.49 -28.69 16.91
CA ARG A 484 17.83 -30.12 17.03
C ARG A 484 17.33 -30.71 18.35
N GLN A 485 17.52 -30.03 19.48
CA GLN A 485 17.01 -30.47 20.78
C GLN A 485 15.49 -30.63 20.79
N PHE A 486 14.73 -29.74 20.13
CA PHE A 486 13.28 -29.89 20.03
C PHE A 486 12.88 -31.13 19.21
N ILE A 487 13.57 -31.40 18.10
CA ILE A 487 13.32 -32.57 17.26
C ILE A 487 13.71 -33.86 18.00
N GLU A 488 14.86 -33.89 18.67
CA GLU A 488 15.31 -35.01 19.49
C GLU A 488 14.43 -35.24 20.74
N GLY A 489 13.71 -34.21 21.18
CA GLY A 489 12.76 -34.27 22.29
C GLY A 489 11.38 -34.82 21.92
N MET A 490 11.08 -35.02 20.63
CA MET A 490 9.80 -35.58 20.18
C MET A 490 9.68 -37.08 20.52
N PRO A 491 8.48 -37.68 20.52
CA PRO A 491 8.33 -39.13 20.61
C PRO A 491 9.16 -39.87 19.55
N GLU A 492 9.74 -41.04 19.88
CA GLU A 492 10.59 -41.81 18.95
C GLU A 492 9.89 -42.13 17.61
N GLU A 493 8.58 -42.35 17.64
CA GLU A 493 7.76 -42.57 16.45
C GLU A 493 7.76 -41.33 15.52
N ASP A 494 7.53 -40.14 16.07
CA ASP A 494 7.53 -38.88 15.32
C ASP A 494 8.94 -38.55 14.81
N GLN A 495 10.00 -38.89 15.55
CA GLN A 495 11.37 -38.74 15.07
C GLN A 495 11.64 -39.62 13.85
N GLY A 496 11.19 -40.87 13.87
CA GLY A 496 11.28 -41.78 12.73
C GLY A 496 10.48 -41.28 11.53
N ARG A 497 9.24 -40.81 11.75
CA ARG A 497 8.40 -40.18 10.71
C ARG A 497 9.09 -38.97 10.09
N TRP A 498 9.65 -38.09 10.92
CA TRP A 498 10.38 -36.89 10.48
C TRP A 498 11.59 -37.23 9.62
N GLN A 499 12.45 -38.15 10.07
CA GLN A 499 13.65 -38.54 9.32
C GLN A 499 13.27 -39.11 7.94
N LYS A 500 12.28 -40.01 7.89
CA LYS A 500 11.78 -40.58 6.63
C LYS A 500 11.18 -39.50 5.72
N PHE A 501 10.37 -38.60 6.28
CA PHE A 501 9.75 -37.51 5.55
C PHE A 501 10.78 -36.57 4.90
N VAL A 502 11.84 -36.21 5.63
CA VAL A 502 12.92 -35.36 5.12
C VAL A 502 13.72 -36.09 4.03
N SER A 503 14.02 -37.38 4.21
CA SER A 503 14.92 -38.11 3.31
C SER A 503 14.28 -38.54 1.99
N GLU A 504 12.98 -38.83 1.94
CA GLU A 504 12.30 -39.28 0.71
C GLU A 504 11.26 -38.26 0.22
N PRO A 505 10.08 -38.08 0.85
CA PRO A 505 9.03 -37.21 0.30
C PRO A 505 9.44 -35.74 0.08
N LEU A 506 10.13 -35.13 1.05
CA LEU A 506 10.57 -33.75 0.92
C LEU A 506 11.69 -33.61 -0.12
N ALA A 507 12.65 -34.55 -0.13
CA ALA A 507 13.75 -34.57 -1.08
C ALA A 507 13.23 -34.69 -2.53
N GLU A 508 12.31 -35.61 -2.79
CA GLU A 508 11.63 -35.77 -4.08
C GLU A 508 10.89 -34.49 -4.51
N MET A 509 10.17 -33.86 -3.57
CA MET A 509 9.45 -32.61 -3.83
C MET A 509 10.41 -31.45 -4.15
N ASN A 510 11.51 -31.32 -3.40
CA ASN A 510 12.52 -30.30 -3.64
C ASN A 510 13.24 -30.50 -4.98
N GLU A 511 13.57 -31.76 -5.33
CA GLU A 511 14.10 -32.09 -6.65
C GLU A 511 13.13 -31.64 -7.75
N LYS A 512 11.84 -31.99 -7.61
CA LYS A 512 10.79 -31.59 -8.57
C LYS A 512 10.68 -30.07 -8.69
N ASN A 513 10.71 -29.34 -7.58
CA ASN A 513 10.59 -27.87 -7.56
C ASN A 513 11.84 -27.16 -8.10
N SER A 514 13.02 -27.79 -8.04
CA SER A 514 14.28 -27.25 -8.56
C SER A 514 14.45 -27.42 -10.08
N ARG A 515 13.57 -28.19 -10.74
CA ARG A 515 13.63 -28.41 -12.20
C ARG A 515 13.21 -27.14 -12.94
N GLU A 516 14.03 -26.72 -13.89
CA GLU A 516 13.71 -25.60 -14.78
C GLU A 516 12.47 -25.95 -15.65
N LEU A 517 11.48 -25.06 -15.67
CA LEU A 517 10.21 -25.27 -16.40
C LEU A 517 10.34 -25.06 -17.93
N GLY A 518 11.52 -24.69 -18.42
CA GLY A 518 11.86 -24.57 -19.84
C GLY A 518 13.29 -25.07 -20.06
N GLY A 519 13.51 -25.90 -21.08
CA GLY A 519 14.85 -26.36 -21.42
C GLY A 519 15.73 -25.18 -21.80
N HIS A 520 16.81 -25.00 -21.03
CA HIS A 520 17.82 -23.96 -21.13
C HIS A 520 17.32 -22.52 -20.90
N ASN A 521 18.08 -21.81 -20.05
CA ASN A 521 17.98 -20.38 -19.85
C ASN A 521 18.12 -19.64 -21.20
N PRO A 522 17.19 -18.73 -21.59
CA PRO A 522 17.29 -17.93 -22.82
C PRO A 522 18.59 -17.12 -22.93
N MET A 523 19.31 -16.93 -21.82
CA MET A 523 20.62 -16.26 -21.77
C MET A 523 21.77 -17.06 -22.40
N HIS A 524 21.57 -18.33 -22.73
CA HIS A 524 22.54 -19.15 -23.48
C HIS A 524 22.13 -19.32 -24.94
N PHE A 525 21.88 -18.21 -25.65
CA PHE A 525 22.12 -18.23 -27.09
C PHE A 525 23.62 -18.39 -27.32
N SER A 526 23.95 -19.47 -28.03
CA SER A 526 25.29 -19.77 -28.53
C SER A 526 25.87 -18.54 -29.21
N SER A 527 27.02 -18.11 -28.71
CA SER A 527 27.88 -17.03 -29.21
C SER A 527 28.40 -17.34 -30.62
N ASP A 528 27.55 -17.24 -31.65
CA ASP A 528 27.99 -17.36 -33.06
C ASP A 528 27.07 -16.63 -34.06
N ASP A 529 26.44 -15.51 -33.68
CA ASP A 529 25.90 -14.58 -34.68
C ASP A 529 26.05 -13.12 -34.23
N ASP A 530 26.78 -12.34 -35.02
CA ASP A 530 27.07 -10.94 -34.82
C ASP A 530 25.81 -10.09 -35.10
N GLY A 531 25.28 -9.42 -34.08
CA GLY A 531 24.21 -8.44 -34.24
C GLY A 531 23.91 -7.69 -32.96
N GLU A 532 24.29 -6.43 -32.91
CA GLU A 532 24.09 -5.49 -31.81
C GLU A 532 22.68 -5.54 -31.19
N THR A 533 22.55 -5.99 -29.95
CA THR A 533 21.57 -5.42 -29.01
C THR A 533 22.02 -5.68 -27.58
N ASP A 534 22.47 -4.61 -26.93
CA ASP A 534 22.92 -4.61 -25.54
C ASP A 534 21.71 -4.71 -24.61
N TYR A 535 21.25 -5.93 -24.35
CA TYR A 535 20.34 -6.24 -23.24
C TYR A 535 21.11 -7.09 -22.23
N ARG A 536 22.04 -6.47 -21.50
CA ARG A 536 22.60 -7.08 -20.29
C ARG A 536 22.04 -6.38 -19.05
N ASP A 537 21.72 -7.22 -18.08
CA ASP A 537 21.47 -6.94 -16.66
C ASP A 537 20.04 -6.56 -16.22
N ILE A 538 19.08 -7.47 -16.43
CA ILE A 538 17.95 -7.62 -15.50
C ILE A 538 17.95 -9.05 -14.94
N PRO A 539 18.38 -9.28 -13.69
CA PRO A 539 18.32 -10.59 -13.08
C PRO A 539 16.89 -10.87 -12.61
N PHE A 540 16.13 -11.61 -13.41
CA PHE A 540 14.87 -12.21 -12.95
C PHE A 540 15.18 -13.48 -12.14
N THR A 541 15.14 -13.38 -10.81
CA THR A 541 15.12 -14.54 -9.92
C THR A 541 13.69 -15.07 -9.79
N SER A 542 13.48 -16.38 -9.69
CA SER A 542 12.13 -16.99 -9.64
C SER A 542 11.27 -16.56 -8.44
N SER A 543 11.90 -16.02 -7.39
CA SER A 543 11.20 -15.40 -6.26
C SER A 543 10.64 -14.01 -6.59
N SER A 544 11.18 -13.31 -7.58
CA SER A 544 10.79 -11.94 -7.90
C SER A 544 9.41 -11.83 -8.51
N ALA A 545 8.91 -12.84 -9.23
CA ALA A 545 7.58 -12.80 -9.84
C ALA A 545 6.46 -12.94 -8.79
N GLN A 546 6.64 -13.80 -7.80
CA GLN A 546 5.68 -13.95 -6.69
C GLN A 546 5.72 -12.75 -5.75
N GLN A 547 6.91 -12.18 -5.52
CA GLN A 547 7.09 -11.00 -4.69
C GLN A 547 6.57 -9.74 -5.40
N ALA A 548 6.87 -9.55 -6.68
CA ALA A 548 6.32 -8.47 -7.50
C ALA A 548 4.79 -8.57 -7.67
N PHE A 549 4.23 -9.78 -7.74
CA PHE A 549 2.78 -9.98 -7.74
C PHE A 549 2.15 -9.69 -6.37
N THR A 550 2.86 -9.99 -5.28
CA THR A 550 2.45 -9.63 -3.92
C THR A 550 2.54 -8.12 -3.72
N ASP A 551 3.58 -7.46 -4.23
CA ASP A 551 3.79 -6.01 -4.16
C ASP A 551 2.79 -5.26 -5.08
N TYR A 552 2.48 -5.80 -6.26
CA TYR A 552 1.40 -5.30 -7.12
C TYR A 552 0.03 -5.35 -6.44
N GLN A 553 -0.23 -6.35 -5.60
CA GLN A 553 -1.46 -6.43 -4.81
C GLN A 553 -1.41 -5.66 -3.48
N LEU A 554 -0.21 -5.42 -2.93
CA LEU A 554 0.00 -4.63 -1.71
C LEU A 554 0.10 -3.12 -2.01
N GLN A 555 0.28 -2.73 -3.28
CA GLN A 555 -0.13 -1.43 -3.77
C GLN A 555 -1.66 -1.33 -3.58
N GLN A 556 -2.06 -0.87 -2.39
CA GLN A 556 -3.24 -0.03 -2.31
C GLN A 556 -3.08 1.04 -3.38
N ILE A 557 -4.16 1.37 -4.08
CA ILE A 557 -4.21 2.48 -5.03
C ILE A 557 -3.88 3.75 -4.22
N THR A 558 -2.59 4.02 -4.05
CA THR A 558 -2.10 5.28 -3.55
C THR A 558 -2.20 6.27 -4.70
N THR A 559 -2.26 7.55 -4.35
CA THR A 559 -2.34 8.70 -5.25
C THR A 559 -1.22 8.71 -6.32
N ASN A 560 -0.19 7.87 -6.20
CA ASN A 560 0.85 7.66 -7.21
C ASN A 560 0.41 6.81 -8.42
N PHE A 561 -0.82 6.25 -8.44
CA PHE A 561 -1.37 5.64 -9.66
C PHE A 561 -1.51 6.66 -10.81
N VAL A 562 -1.64 7.95 -10.49
CA VAL A 562 -1.74 9.03 -11.48
C VAL A 562 -0.37 9.42 -12.03
N ASP A 563 0.73 9.30 -11.28
CA ASP A 563 2.06 9.68 -11.77
C ASP A 563 2.73 8.61 -12.64
N GLN A 564 2.30 7.34 -12.55
CA GLN A 564 2.88 6.27 -13.37
C GLN A 564 2.22 6.12 -14.76
N PHE A 565 1.06 6.77 -14.97
CA PHE A 565 0.41 6.95 -16.27
C PHE A 565 0.12 8.43 -16.60
N GLY A 566 0.68 9.34 -15.81
CA GLY A 566 0.61 10.78 -15.99
C GLY A 566 1.60 11.21 -17.04
N PHE A 567 1.08 11.69 -18.15
CA PHE A 567 1.82 12.35 -19.22
C PHE A 567 2.85 13.32 -18.62
N THR A 568 4.13 13.07 -18.89
CA THR A 568 5.14 14.11 -18.72
C THR A 568 4.80 15.25 -19.69
N ASP A 569 4.70 16.48 -19.17
CA ASP A 569 4.49 17.75 -19.91
C ASP A 569 5.54 18.02 -21.02
N GLY A 570 6.47 17.09 -21.27
CA GLY A 570 7.46 17.12 -22.34
C GLY A 570 7.08 16.43 -23.65
N ASP A 571 6.01 15.62 -23.70
CA ASP A 571 5.67 14.83 -24.91
C ASP A 571 4.64 15.53 -25.84
N PHE A 572 4.26 16.77 -25.55
CA PHE A 572 3.35 17.58 -26.37
C PHE A 572 4.03 18.47 -27.43
N ALA A 573 5.28 18.18 -27.80
CA ALA A 573 5.88 18.78 -28.97
C ALA A 573 6.04 17.72 -30.07
N GLU A 574 5.13 17.79 -31.06
CA GLU A 574 5.18 17.13 -32.37
C GLU A 574 4.56 15.74 -32.48
N GLN A 575 3.25 15.67 -32.80
CA GLN A 575 2.76 15.30 -34.14
C GLN A 575 1.21 15.20 -34.13
N GLU A 576 0.59 15.96 -35.03
CA GLU A 576 -0.85 16.00 -35.29
C GLU A 576 -1.34 14.68 -35.88
N GLU A 577 -2.35 14.04 -35.28
CA GLU A 577 -3.39 13.28 -36.03
C GLU A 577 -4.71 13.21 -35.20
N PRO A 578 -5.89 13.21 -35.87
CA PRO A 578 -7.16 13.57 -35.25
C PRO A 578 -7.82 12.39 -34.51
N VAL A 579 -8.06 12.55 -33.21
CA VAL A 579 -8.77 11.57 -32.37
C VAL A 579 -10.29 11.75 -32.52
N GLY A 580 -10.89 10.98 -33.43
CA GLY A 580 -12.34 10.81 -33.52
C GLY A 580 -12.80 9.50 -32.86
N ILE A 581 -13.62 9.63 -31.81
CA ILE A 581 -14.75 8.74 -31.42
C ILE A 581 -14.56 7.24 -31.75
N ASP A 582 -13.77 6.47 -30.98
CA ASP A 582 -13.95 4.99 -30.97
C ASP A 582 -13.28 4.21 -29.81
N ARG A 583 -12.82 4.87 -28.73
CA ARG A 583 -12.10 4.15 -27.65
C ARG A 583 -12.98 3.40 -26.65
N PHE A 584 -14.28 3.68 -26.56
CA PHE A 584 -15.17 3.03 -25.58
C PHE A 584 -15.84 1.73 -26.06
N ASN A 585 -15.84 1.41 -27.37
CA ASN A 585 -16.47 0.18 -27.89
C ASN A 585 -15.52 -1.03 -28.00
N LYS A 586 -14.23 -0.88 -27.70
CA LYS A 586 -13.22 -1.94 -27.91
C LYS A 586 -12.99 -2.90 -26.73
N ILE A 587 -13.70 -2.76 -25.62
CA ILE A 587 -13.60 -3.71 -24.49
C ILE A 587 -14.45 -4.97 -24.74
N ASN A 588 -15.46 -4.92 -25.62
CA ASN A 588 -16.36 -6.03 -25.91
C ASN A 588 -16.01 -6.85 -27.17
N SER A 589 -14.86 -6.62 -27.81
CA SER A 589 -14.43 -7.38 -29.00
C SER A 589 -12.92 -7.69 -28.97
N LEU A 590 -12.49 -8.47 -27.97
CA LEU A 590 -11.22 -9.20 -28.03
C LEU A 590 -11.49 -10.56 -28.68
N ASP A 591 -11.53 -10.59 -30.01
CA ASP A 591 -11.27 -11.83 -30.75
C ASP A 591 -9.76 -12.09 -30.71
N PHE A 592 -9.38 -13.23 -30.15
CA PHE A 592 -7.99 -13.70 -30.14
C PHE A 592 -7.61 -14.19 -31.53
N GLU A 593 -7.03 -13.33 -32.36
CA GLU A 593 -6.29 -13.79 -33.53
C GLU A 593 -4.89 -14.24 -33.11
N ILE A 594 -4.75 -15.55 -32.87
CA ILE A 594 -3.45 -16.20 -32.82
C ILE A 594 -2.91 -16.24 -34.25
N LYS A 595 -1.96 -15.35 -34.58
CA LYS A 595 -1.13 -15.53 -35.77
C LYS A 595 -0.15 -16.67 -35.51
N ALA A 596 -0.61 -17.90 -35.73
CA ALA A 596 0.27 -19.04 -35.87
C ALA A 596 1.07 -18.84 -37.16
N ASP A 597 2.39 -18.80 -37.03
CA ASP A 597 3.28 -18.91 -38.19
C ASP A 597 3.26 -20.40 -38.61
N ILE A 598 2.49 -20.73 -39.65
CA ILE A 598 2.03 -22.10 -40.02
C ILE A 598 3.17 -23.02 -40.55
N GLN A 599 4.45 -22.65 -40.41
CA GLN A 599 5.55 -23.54 -40.81
C GLN A 599 6.73 -23.45 -39.84
N SER A 600 6.51 -23.88 -38.61
CA SER A 600 7.57 -24.04 -37.61
C SER A 600 7.88 -25.52 -37.39
N ALA A 601 9.17 -25.87 -37.36
CA ALA A 601 9.69 -27.21 -37.07
C ALA A 601 9.19 -27.80 -35.72
N ASN A 602 8.58 -26.98 -34.87
CA ASN A 602 7.97 -27.38 -33.62
C ASN A 602 6.65 -28.15 -33.81
N GLU A 603 5.92 -27.93 -34.91
CA GLU A 603 4.67 -28.63 -35.22
C GLU A 603 4.92 -30.09 -35.62
N ASP A 604 5.96 -30.34 -36.43
CA ASP A 604 6.42 -31.68 -36.79
C ASP A 604 6.91 -32.50 -35.57
N LEU A 605 7.52 -31.81 -34.61
CA LEU A 605 7.99 -32.42 -33.36
C LEU A 605 6.81 -32.75 -32.44
N PHE A 606 5.82 -31.85 -32.36
CA PHE A 606 4.59 -32.06 -31.62
C PHE A 606 3.78 -33.24 -32.20
N GLU A 607 3.57 -33.29 -33.52
CA GLU A 607 2.88 -34.40 -34.18
C GLU A 607 3.57 -35.75 -33.97
N LYS A 608 4.91 -35.79 -34.04
CA LYS A 608 5.68 -37.01 -33.76
C LYS A 608 5.52 -37.50 -32.33
N VAL A 609 5.49 -36.57 -31.36
CA VAL A 609 5.31 -36.88 -29.92
C VAL A 609 3.88 -37.35 -29.64
N VAL A 610 2.88 -36.75 -30.29
CA VAL A 610 1.47 -37.15 -30.18
C VAL A 610 1.27 -38.55 -30.76
N LYS A 611 1.82 -38.85 -31.96
CA LYS A 611 1.75 -40.17 -32.60
C LYS A 611 2.48 -41.27 -31.82
N THR A 612 3.50 -40.92 -31.02
CA THR A 612 4.21 -41.91 -30.17
C THR A 612 3.55 -42.16 -28.82
N ARG A 613 2.76 -41.22 -28.29
CA ARG A 613 2.10 -41.36 -26.97
C ARG A 613 0.63 -41.79 -27.06
N ILE A 614 -0.05 -41.59 -28.18
CA ILE A 614 -1.47 -41.92 -28.35
C ILE A 614 -1.66 -42.67 -29.69
N PRO A 615 -1.66 -44.02 -29.70
CA PRO A 615 -1.58 -44.78 -30.95
C PRO A 615 -2.83 -44.78 -31.85
N ASN A 616 -4.00 -44.31 -31.37
CA ASN A 616 -5.30 -44.58 -32.02
C ASN A 616 -6.20 -43.33 -32.20
N PHE A 617 -5.66 -42.23 -32.73
CA PHE A 617 -6.52 -41.19 -33.33
C PHE A 617 -6.16 -41.08 -34.81
N GLY A 618 -6.75 -41.95 -35.64
CA GLY A 618 -6.56 -41.87 -37.09
C GLY A 618 -6.70 -43.18 -37.87
N ALA A 619 -7.53 -44.13 -37.42
CA ALA A 619 -7.95 -45.25 -38.25
C ALA A 619 -9.46 -45.17 -38.49
N ASP A 620 -9.79 -44.60 -39.64
CA ASP A 620 -10.91 -44.89 -40.55
C ASP A 620 -12.31 -45.07 -39.94
N SER A 621 -13.12 -44.03 -40.09
CA SER A 621 -14.54 -44.19 -40.44
C SER A 621 -14.79 -43.52 -41.79
N ASP A 622 -14.34 -44.17 -42.85
CA ASP A 622 -14.95 -44.00 -44.16
C ASP A 622 -16.34 -44.66 -44.08
N ASP A 623 -17.38 -43.85 -44.16
CA ASP A 623 -18.71 -44.31 -44.55
C ASP A 623 -18.62 -44.76 -46.02
N ASP A 624 -18.78 -46.06 -46.26
CA ASP A 624 -19.30 -46.58 -47.53
C ASP A 624 -20.04 -47.92 -47.30
N ASP A 625 -21.32 -47.89 -47.64
CA ASP A 625 -22.19 -48.99 -48.11
C ASP A 625 -22.75 -50.08 -47.15
N VAL A 626 -24.09 -50.01 -47.04
CA VAL A 626 -25.16 -51.01 -46.71
C VAL A 626 -25.61 -51.17 -45.26
#